data_AF-A0A804PKC7-F1
#
_entry.id   AF-A0A804PKC7-F1
#
_cell.length_a   1.000
_cell.length_b   1.000
_cell.length_c   1.000
_cell.angle_alpha   90.00
_cell.angle_beta   90.00
_cell.angle_gamma   90.00
#
_symmetry.space_group_name_H-M   'P 1'
#
loop_
_entity.id
_entity.type
_entity.pdbx_description
1 polymer ?
#
loop_
_entity_poly.entity_id
_entity_poly.type
_entity_poly.pdbx_seq_one_letter_code
_entity_poly.pdbx_strand_id
1 'polypeptide(L)'
;MRHDKTMLIGADPTHVGDRCIRVTIHHCFFDDTRQRHPRLRFGKVHLYNNYTRSWGIYAVCAGVEAQIVSQCNIYEAGGGPPKKTTVFKYMPEKAGDQEDVVAGSISSEGDAFLNGALPCLIDNPGSVFRPEDYYQQRTMEPASPALKDIIQLCAGWQSVPRPPDDR
;
A
#
# COMPACT_ATOMS: atom_id res chain seq x y z
N MET A 1 5.05 -10.85 -15.72
CA MET A 1 5.34 -10.63 -14.30
C MET A 1 6.83 -10.40 -14.09
N ARG A 2 7.20 -9.21 -13.60
CA ARG A 2 8.58 -8.68 -13.54
C ARG A 2 9.24 -8.80 -12.16
N HIS A 3 8.45 -8.98 -11.11
CA HIS A 3 8.96 -9.23 -9.76
C HIS A 3 7.89 -9.95 -8.92
N ASP A 4 8.29 -10.84 -8.00
CA ASP A 4 7.33 -11.58 -7.16
C ASP A 4 7.03 -10.86 -5.84
N LYS A 5 8.03 -10.74 -4.96
CA LYS A 5 7.88 -10.30 -3.57
C LYS A 5 8.39 -8.86 -3.41
N THR A 6 7.58 -7.88 -3.82
CA THR A 6 8.01 -6.49 -4.03
C THR A 6 8.52 -5.78 -2.78
N MET A 7 7.68 -5.61 -1.76
CA MET A 7 8.03 -4.80 -0.58
C MET A 7 7.52 -5.44 0.70
N LEU A 8 8.44 -5.90 1.55
CA LEU A 8 8.14 -6.38 2.90
C LEU A 8 8.57 -5.33 3.93
N ILE A 9 7.64 -4.90 4.77
CA ILE A 9 7.88 -3.99 5.88
C ILE A 9 7.51 -4.74 7.15
N GLY A 10 8.47 -4.97 8.05
CA GLY A 10 8.32 -5.88 9.20
C GLY A 10 8.51 -7.34 8.81
N ALA A 11 9.71 -7.88 9.07
CA ALA A 11 10.15 -9.16 8.50
C ALA A 11 9.58 -10.39 9.23
N ASP A 12 9.40 -10.28 10.55
CA ASP A 12 9.05 -11.39 11.44
C ASP A 12 7.83 -10.99 12.30
N PRO A 13 6.76 -11.80 12.36
CA PRO A 13 5.62 -11.48 13.23
C PRO A 13 5.96 -11.49 14.72
N THR A 14 7.12 -12.01 15.14
CA THR A 14 7.56 -12.01 16.53
C THR A 14 8.40 -10.80 16.92
N HIS A 15 8.86 -9.99 15.96
CA HIS A 15 9.66 -8.78 16.20
C HIS A 15 8.80 -7.58 16.60
N VAL A 16 8.31 -7.62 17.83
CA VAL A 16 7.41 -6.62 18.43
C VAL A 16 7.95 -5.18 18.45
N GLY A 17 9.27 -4.99 18.33
CA GLY A 17 9.90 -3.68 18.18
C GLY A 17 9.50 -2.94 16.90
N ASP A 18 9.02 -3.66 15.87
CA ASP A 18 8.62 -3.10 14.58
C ASP A 18 7.34 -2.24 14.67
N ARG A 19 6.65 -2.20 15.82
CA ARG A 19 5.55 -1.27 16.10
C ARG A 19 5.94 0.21 15.94
N CYS A 20 7.23 0.53 16.01
CA CYS A 20 7.73 1.88 15.80
C CYS A 20 7.88 2.29 14.33
N ILE A 21 7.79 1.35 13.38
CA ILE A 21 7.96 1.62 11.95
C ILE A 21 6.90 2.60 11.46
N ARG A 22 7.33 3.61 10.71
CA ARG A 22 6.47 4.60 10.04
C ARG A 22 6.99 4.80 8.63
N VAL A 23 6.16 4.54 7.62
CA VAL A 23 6.55 4.65 6.20
C VAL A 23 5.46 5.37 5.43
N THR A 24 5.88 6.23 4.52
CA THR A 24 5.00 6.85 3.52
C THR A 24 5.43 6.36 2.14
N ILE A 25 4.50 5.88 1.34
CA ILE A 25 4.72 5.47 -0.05
C ILE A 25 3.78 6.31 -0.90
N HIS A 26 4.35 7.11 -1.80
CA HIS A 26 3.53 7.96 -2.65
C HIS A 26 4.10 8.09 -4.05
N HIS A 27 3.21 8.31 -5.02
CA HIS A 27 3.57 8.54 -6.43
C HIS A 27 4.44 7.42 -7.03
N CYS A 28 4.39 6.22 -6.47
CA CYS A 28 5.09 5.05 -6.98
C CYS A 28 4.25 4.33 -8.03
N PHE A 29 4.94 3.73 -9.01
CA PHE A 29 4.33 2.88 -10.03
C PHE A 29 4.73 1.42 -9.83
N PHE A 30 3.75 0.56 -9.55
CA PHE A 30 3.93 -0.89 -9.43
C PHE A 30 3.27 -1.59 -10.63
N ASP A 31 4.08 -2.02 -11.60
CA ASP A 31 3.62 -2.57 -12.88
C ASP A 31 4.05 -4.03 -13.05
N ASP A 32 3.06 -4.92 -13.21
CA ASP A 32 3.27 -6.34 -13.50
C ASP A 32 4.09 -7.08 -12.42
N THR A 33 3.80 -6.80 -11.15
CA THR A 33 4.46 -7.37 -9.96
C THR A 33 3.50 -8.23 -9.13
N ARG A 34 3.95 -9.36 -8.58
CA ARG A 34 3.03 -10.41 -8.11
C ARG A 34 2.27 -10.04 -6.83
N GLN A 35 2.95 -9.49 -5.83
CA GLN A 35 2.40 -9.24 -4.50
C GLN A 35 3.23 -8.27 -3.67
N ARG A 36 2.67 -7.80 -2.55
CA ARG A 36 3.34 -7.00 -1.50
C ARG A 36 3.66 -5.55 -1.92
N HIS A 37 2.62 -4.75 -2.13
CA HIS A 37 2.69 -3.32 -2.49
C HIS A 37 2.12 -2.38 -1.41
N PRO A 38 2.44 -2.52 -0.11
CA PRO A 38 3.40 -3.42 0.53
C PRO A 38 2.72 -4.65 1.16
N ARG A 39 3.52 -5.52 1.79
CA ARG A 39 3.07 -6.31 2.94
C ARG A 39 3.67 -5.69 4.20
N LEU A 40 2.82 -5.30 5.14
CA LEU A 40 3.20 -4.71 6.42
C LEU A 40 2.95 -5.68 7.57
N ARG A 41 3.84 -5.72 8.55
CA ARG A 41 3.60 -6.21 9.91
C ARG A 41 3.92 -5.10 10.90
N PHE A 42 3.14 -5.03 11.97
CA PHE A 42 3.17 -3.96 12.95
C PHE A 42 3.13 -2.59 12.24
N GLY A 43 3.78 -1.57 12.80
CA GLY A 43 4.05 -0.31 12.12
C GLY A 43 2.84 0.42 11.52
N LYS A 44 3.16 1.49 10.80
CA LYS A 44 2.20 2.40 10.18
C LYS A 44 2.66 2.71 8.76
N VAL A 45 1.79 2.46 7.78
CA VAL A 45 2.06 2.82 6.38
C VAL A 45 0.97 3.73 5.86
N HIS A 46 1.36 4.89 5.32
CA HIS A 46 0.48 5.73 4.51
C HIS A 46 0.79 5.52 3.02
N LEU A 47 -0.20 5.04 2.27
CA LEU A 47 -0.16 4.89 0.82
C LEU A 47 -1.00 6.01 0.22
N TYR A 48 -0.41 6.92 -0.56
CA TYR A 48 -1.22 7.86 -1.32
C TYR A 48 -0.75 8.11 -2.75
N ASN A 49 -1.70 8.30 -3.66
CA ASN A 49 -1.42 8.55 -5.08
C ASN A 49 -0.41 7.59 -5.71
N ASN A 50 -0.43 6.31 -5.33
CA ASN A 50 0.33 5.28 -6.04
C ASN A 50 -0.54 4.68 -7.15
N TYR A 51 0.12 4.22 -8.21
CA TYR A 51 -0.54 3.44 -9.25
C TYR A 51 -0.03 2.00 -9.20
N THR A 52 -0.90 1.06 -8.89
CA THR A 52 -0.59 -0.38 -8.87
C THR A 52 -1.43 -1.09 -9.92
N ARG A 53 -0.78 -1.84 -10.83
CA ARG A 53 -1.48 -2.56 -11.87
C ARG A 53 -0.95 -3.97 -12.12
N SER A 54 -1.85 -4.82 -12.60
CA SER A 54 -1.51 -6.18 -13.05
C SER A 54 -0.82 -7.05 -11.98
N TRP A 55 -1.30 -6.99 -10.73
CA TRP A 55 -0.77 -7.85 -9.67
C TRP A 55 -1.23 -9.30 -9.82
N GLY A 56 -0.45 -10.22 -9.25
CA GLY A 56 -0.62 -11.67 -9.46
C GLY A 56 -1.26 -12.43 -8.30
N ILE A 57 -1.39 -11.84 -7.11
CA ILE A 57 -2.07 -12.46 -5.96
C ILE A 57 -2.91 -11.41 -5.21
N TYR A 58 -2.26 -10.39 -4.64
CA TYR A 58 -2.89 -9.24 -3.98
C TYR A 58 -2.01 -8.00 -4.18
N ALA A 59 -2.58 -6.81 -4.05
CA ALA A 59 -1.79 -5.58 -4.06
C ALA A 59 -1.17 -5.34 -2.67
N VAL A 60 -1.99 -4.98 -1.69
CA VAL A 60 -1.59 -4.56 -0.34
C VAL A 60 -1.96 -5.63 0.68
N CYS A 61 -1.10 -5.90 1.66
CA CYS A 61 -1.39 -6.85 2.73
C CYS A 61 -1.08 -6.31 4.13
N ALA A 62 -2.08 -6.42 5.01
CA ALA A 62 -1.97 -6.19 6.44
C ALA A 62 -1.71 -7.54 7.17
N GLY A 63 -0.48 -7.74 7.62
CA GLY A 63 -0.08 -8.78 8.57
C GLY A 63 -0.43 -8.39 10.01
N VAL A 64 0.16 -9.06 11.00
CA VAL A 64 -0.08 -8.80 12.43
C VAL A 64 0.01 -7.32 12.79
N GLU A 65 -1.02 -6.79 13.47
CA GLU A 65 -1.09 -5.42 14.01
C GLU A 65 -0.74 -4.28 13.04
N ALA A 66 -0.78 -4.54 11.73
CA ALA A 66 -0.48 -3.56 10.71
C ALA A 66 -1.51 -2.42 10.72
N GLN A 67 -1.08 -1.17 10.54
CA GLN A 67 -1.99 -0.05 10.31
C GLN A 67 -1.70 0.59 8.96
N ILE A 68 -2.60 0.42 7.99
CA ILE A 68 -2.43 0.93 6.63
C ILE A 68 -3.53 1.94 6.31
N VAL A 69 -3.12 3.13 5.87
CA VAL A 69 -4.01 4.16 5.33
C VAL A 69 -3.77 4.22 3.83
N SER A 70 -4.80 3.97 3.03
CA SER A 70 -4.77 4.04 1.56
C SER A 70 -5.64 5.19 1.08
N GLN A 71 -5.03 6.24 0.53
CA GLN A 71 -5.74 7.44 0.09
C GLN A 71 -5.44 7.77 -1.38
N CYS A 72 -6.48 7.90 -2.20
CA CYS A 72 -6.37 8.37 -3.58
C CYS A 72 -5.36 7.60 -4.47
N ASN A 73 -5.18 6.30 -4.21
CA ASN A 73 -4.39 5.40 -5.04
C ASN A 73 -5.24 4.88 -6.22
N ILE A 74 -4.56 4.35 -7.22
CA ILE A 74 -5.18 3.73 -8.40
C ILE A 74 -4.79 2.25 -8.41
N TYR A 75 -5.77 1.37 -8.29
CA TYR A 75 -5.60 -0.09 -8.34
C TYR A 75 -6.27 -0.63 -9.59
N GLU A 76 -5.48 -1.04 -10.59
CA GLU A 76 -5.97 -1.60 -11.85
C GLU A 76 -5.63 -3.09 -11.97
N ALA A 77 -6.63 -3.95 -11.80
CA ALA A 77 -6.39 -5.39 -11.93
C ALA A 77 -5.90 -5.73 -13.35
N GLY A 78 -5.15 -6.83 -13.48
CA GLY A 78 -4.67 -7.30 -14.78
C GLY A 78 -5.81 -7.79 -15.69
N GLY A 79 -5.57 -7.79 -17.00
CA GLY A 79 -6.38 -8.51 -17.97
C GLY A 79 -5.96 -9.98 -18.08
N GLY A 80 -6.93 -10.88 -18.32
CA GLY A 80 -6.67 -12.30 -18.61
C GLY A 80 -6.98 -13.28 -17.46
N PRO A 81 -7.29 -14.55 -17.77
CA PRO A 81 -7.51 -15.61 -16.78
C PRO A 81 -6.19 -16.27 -16.31
N PRO A 82 -6.04 -16.62 -15.02
CA PRO A 82 -6.94 -16.30 -13.92
C PRO A 82 -6.83 -14.83 -13.51
N LYS A 83 -7.97 -14.13 -13.48
CA LYS A 83 -8.01 -12.72 -13.09
C LYS A 83 -7.92 -12.61 -11.58
N LYS A 84 -6.85 -11.98 -11.07
CA LYS A 84 -6.65 -11.72 -9.64
C LYS A 84 -7.05 -10.29 -9.35
N THR A 85 -8.09 -10.15 -8.55
CA THR A 85 -8.77 -8.86 -8.33
C THR A 85 -8.63 -8.35 -6.91
N THR A 86 -8.24 -9.18 -5.93
CA THR A 86 -8.08 -8.78 -4.54
C THR A 86 -7.03 -7.68 -4.39
N VAL A 87 -7.44 -6.50 -3.93
CA VAL A 87 -6.54 -5.39 -3.63
C VAL A 87 -5.97 -5.56 -2.23
N PHE A 88 -6.83 -5.55 -1.20
CA PHE A 88 -6.43 -5.64 0.19
C PHE A 88 -6.55 -7.07 0.71
N LYS A 89 -5.45 -7.58 1.28
CA LYS A 89 -5.37 -8.91 1.90
C LYS A 89 -5.04 -8.80 3.38
N TYR A 90 -5.79 -9.49 4.22
CA TYR A 90 -5.51 -9.61 5.65
C TYR A 90 -4.86 -10.97 5.93
N MET A 91 -3.78 -10.96 6.72
CA MET A 91 -3.00 -12.16 7.03
C MET A 91 -2.76 -12.24 8.54
N PRO A 92 -3.62 -12.96 9.28
CA PRO A 92 -3.44 -13.13 10.71
C PRO A 92 -2.14 -13.85 11.05
N GLU A 93 -1.36 -13.30 11.97
CA GLU A 93 -0.10 -13.86 12.46
C GLU A 93 -0.02 -13.65 13.99
N LYS A 94 0.77 -14.47 14.70
CA LYS A 94 0.92 -14.35 16.16
C LYS A 94 2.06 -13.39 16.50
N ALA A 95 1.78 -12.33 17.25
CA ALA A 95 2.83 -11.44 17.77
C ALA A 95 3.68 -12.18 18.82
N GLY A 96 4.94 -11.77 18.99
CA GLY A 96 5.86 -12.42 19.94
C GLY A 96 5.45 -12.23 21.41
N ASP A 97 4.64 -11.22 21.70
CA ASP A 97 4.17 -10.82 23.04
C ASP A 97 2.65 -10.94 23.22
N GLN A 98 1.94 -11.55 22.28
CA GLN A 98 0.48 -11.76 22.33
C GLN A 98 0.15 -13.24 22.22
N GLU A 99 -0.95 -13.65 22.83
CA GLU A 99 -1.48 -15.02 22.66
C GLU A 99 -2.31 -15.16 21.39
N ASP A 100 -3.04 -14.11 21.03
CA ASP A 100 -3.99 -14.10 19.93
C ASP A 100 -3.30 -13.99 18.57
N VAL A 101 -3.92 -14.63 17.56
CA VAL A 101 -3.52 -14.52 16.16
C VAL A 101 -4.39 -13.46 15.50
N VAL A 102 -3.80 -12.32 15.18
CA VAL A 102 -4.53 -11.16 14.64
C VAL A 102 -3.92 -10.69 13.34
N ALA A 103 -4.75 -10.13 12.45
CA ALA A 103 -4.30 -9.32 11.33
C ALA A 103 -4.38 -7.84 11.71
N GLY A 104 -3.81 -6.99 10.87
CA GLY A 104 -3.92 -5.55 10.97
C GLY A 104 -5.17 -4.98 10.30
N SER A 105 -5.17 -3.67 10.20
CA SER A 105 -6.27 -2.81 9.77
C SER A 105 -5.88 -2.04 8.53
N ILE A 106 -6.81 -1.90 7.59
CA ILE A 106 -6.64 -1.09 6.38
C ILE A 106 -7.84 -0.15 6.27
N SER A 107 -7.57 1.14 6.08
CA SER A 107 -8.55 2.12 5.63
C SER A 107 -8.29 2.47 4.17
N SER A 108 -9.36 2.77 3.43
CA SER A 108 -9.31 3.16 2.02
C SER A 108 -10.25 4.34 1.80
N GLU A 109 -9.72 5.43 1.24
CA GLU A 109 -10.46 6.68 1.01
C GLU A 109 -10.07 7.26 -0.35
N GLY A 110 -11.05 7.53 -1.21
CA GLY A 110 -10.80 8.13 -2.53
C GLY A 110 -9.99 7.28 -3.51
N ASP A 111 -9.71 6.01 -3.19
CA ASP A 111 -9.03 5.08 -4.09
C ASP A 111 -9.89 4.72 -5.31
N ALA A 112 -9.26 4.59 -6.49
CA ALA A 112 -9.90 4.12 -7.72
C ALA A 112 -9.64 2.63 -7.95
N PHE A 113 -10.71 1.85 -8.13
CA PHE A 113 -10.65 0.41 -8.41
C PHE A 113 -11.05 0.12 -9.85
N LEU A 114 -10.06 -0.17 -10.69
CA LEU A 114 -10.21 -0.31 -12.14
C LEU A 114 -10.11 -1.77 -12.57
N ASN A 115 -10.69 -2.07 -13.74
CA ASN A 115 -10.69 -3.40 -14.35
C ASN A 115 -11.18 -4.52 -13.41
N GLY A 116 -12.20 -4.26 -12.60
CA GLY A 116 -12.78 -5.24 -11.68
C GLY A 116 -11.92 -5.55 -10.46
N ALA A 117 -10.96 -4.68 -10.11
CA ALA A 117 -10.29 -4.71 -8.81
C ALA A 117 -11.33 -4.69 -7.68
N LEU A 118 -11.15 -5.58 -6.72
CA LEU A 118 -12.03 -5.74 -5.56
C LEU A 118 -11.25 -5.29 -4.31
N PRO A 119 -11.71 -4.23 -3.60
CA PRO A 119 -11.03 -3.74 -2.41
C PRO A 119 -10.89 -4.84 -1.34
N CYS A 120 -11.94 -5.63 -1.11
CA CYS A 120 -11.97 -6.67 -0.06
C CYS A 120 -11.71 -6.10 1.36
N LEU A 121 -12.23 -4.90 1.66
CA LEU A 121 -12.19 -4.32 3.00
C LEU A 121 -13.03 -5.13 3.99
N ILE A 122 -12.68 -5.07 5.28
CA ILE A 122 -13.46 -5.64 6.38
C ILE A 122 -14.31 -4.51 6.95
N ASP A 123 -15.59 -4.78 7.26
CA ASP A 123 -16.57 -3.77 7.69
C ASP A 123 -16.17 -3.02 8.97
N ASN A 124 -15.39 -3.66 9.85
CA ASN A 124 -14.89 -3.08 11.10
C ASN A 124 -13.37 -3.30 11.20
N PRO A 125 -12.54 -2.53 10.49
CA PRO A 125 -11.12 -2.81 10.39
C PRO A 125 -10.37 -2.60 11.70
N GLY A 126 -10.99 -2.04 12.75
CA GLY A 126 -10.27 -1.42 13.87
C GLY A 126 -9.82 0.00 13.49
N SER A 127 -9.19 0.72 14.42
CA SER A 127 -8.64 2.03 14.12
C SER A 127 -7.28 1.91 13.44
N VAL A 128 -7.10 2.66 12.36
CA VAL A 128 -5.78 2.96 11.81
C VAL A 128 -5.32 4.32 12.34
N PHE A 129 -4.01 4.57 12.30
CA PHE A 129 -3.47 5.89 12.57
C PHE A 129 -4.02 6.94 11.60
N ARG A 130 -3.98 8.21 12.01
CA ARG A 130 -4.32 9.35 11.17
C ARG A 130 -3.03 9.99 10.70
N PRO A 131 -2.74 10.08 9.39
CA PRO A 131 -1.50 10.70 8.97
C PRO A 131 -1.49 12.22 9.26
N GLU A 132 -2.65 12.84 9.54
CA GLU A 132 -2.76 14.27 9.90
C GLU A 132 -2.06 14.58 11.23
N ASP A 133 -1.96 13.58 12.10
CA ASP A 133 -1.24 13.67 13.38
C ASP A 133 0.29 13.75 13.18
N TYR A 134 0.79 13.46 11.97
CA TYR A 134 2.23 13.37 11.67
C TYR A 134 2.72 14.48 10.72
N TYR A 135 1.90 14.88 9.75
CA TYR A 135 2.25 15.95 8.81
C TYR A 135 1.01 16.63 8.24
N GLN A 136 1.10 17.97 8.17
CA GLN A 136 0.00 18.85 7.77
C GLN A 136 -0.10 19.06 6.26
N GLN A 137 1.03 19.05 5.54
CA GLN A 137 1.08 19.27 4.09
C GLN A 137 1.26 17.95 3.36
N ARG A 138 0.41 17.69 2.36
CA ARG A 138 0.51 16.57 1.42
C ARG A 138 0.19 17.05 0.03
N THR A 139 0.99 16.66 -0.94
CA THR A 139 0.66 16.80 -2.36
C THR A 139 -0.25 15.65 -2.75
N MET A 140 -1.47 15.62 -2.19
CA MET A 140 -2.47 14.60 -2.48
C MET A 140 -3.49 15.13 -3.48
N GLU A 141 -3.69 14.40 -4.57
CA GLU A 141 -4.67 14.71 -5.62
C GLU A 141 -5.71 13.60 -5.74
N PRO A 142 -6.95 13.88 -6.21
CA PRO A 142 -7.93 12.82 -6.44
C PRO A 142 -7.45 11.77 -7.44
N ALA A 143 -7.76 10.50 -7.18
CA ALA A 143 -7.48 9.42 -8.13
C ALA A 143 -8.20 9.68 -9.47
N SER A 144 -7.42 9.87 -10.54
CA SER A 144 -7.95 10.28 -11.84
C SER A 144 -7.11 9.69 -13.00
N PRO A 145 -7.66 9.63 -14.23
CA PRO A 145 -6.88 9.27 -15.41
C PRO A 145 -5.65 10.16 -15.62
N ALA A 146 -5.76 11.47 -15.34
CA ALA A 146 -4.63 12.40 -15.43
C ALA A 146 -3.51 12.05 -14.43
N LEU A 147 -3.87 11.75 -13.17
CA LEU A 147 -2.90 11.29 -12.16
C LEU A 147 -2.24 9.98 -12.59
N LYS A 148 -3.00 9.03 -13.15
CA LYS A 148 -2.47 7.78 -13.72
C LYS A 148 -1.41 8.07 -14.79
N ASP A 149 -1.72 8.93 -15.76
CA ASP A 149 -0.80 9.27 -16.85
C ASP A 149 0.48 9.94 -16.32
N ILE A 150 0.34 10.85 -15.35
CA ILE A 150 1.48 11.51 -14.68
C ILE A 150 2.37 10.48 -13.97
N ILE A 151 1.81 9.57 -13.18
CA ILE A 151 2.58 8.55 -12.46
C ILE A 151 3.29 7.63 -13.46
N GLN A 152 2.63 7.20 -14.53
CA GLN A 152 3.26 6.35 -15.55
C GLN A 152 4.43 7.04 -16.26
N LEU A 153 4.34 8.35 -16.47
CA LEU A 153 5.39 9.13 -17.12
C LEU A 153 6.56 9.46 -16.18
N CYS A 154 6.24 9.82 -14.94
CA CYS A 154 7.20 10.44 -14.02
C CYS A 154 7.78 9.49 -12.97
N ALA A 155 7.13 8.35 -12.67
CA ALA A 155 7.67 7.40 -11.70
C ALA A 155 8.95 6.73 -12.21
N GLY A 156 9.81 6.32 -11.27
CA GLY A 156 11.10 5.71 -11.57
C GLY A 156 12.21 6.74 -11.75
N TRP A 157 13.33 6.31 -12.33
CA TRP A 157 14.45 7.20 -12.58
C TRP A 157 14.10 8.21 -13.68
N GLN A 158 14.39 9.49 -13.40
CA GLN A 158 14.21 10.60 -14.33
C GLN A 158 15.53 11.36 -14.44
N SER A 159 15.86 11.82 -15.65
CA SER A 159 17.03 12.68 -15.88
C SER A 159 16.74 14.13 -15.49
N VAL A 160 16.37 14.36 -14.23
CA VAL A 160 16.11 15.70 -13.67
C VAL A 160 17.27 16.13 -12.79
N PRO A 161 17.65 17.43 -12.81
CA PRO A 161 18.64 17.93 -11.87
C PRO A 161 18.10 17.76 -10.44
N ARG A 162 19.01 17.50 -9.49
CA ARG A 162 18.66 17.56 -8.06
C ARG A 162 18.15 18.99 -7.77
N PRO A 163 16.95 19.15 -7.19
CA PRO A 163 16.50 20.45 -6.73
C PRO A 163 17.55 21.08 -5.78
N PRO A 164 17.69 22.41 -5.75
CA PRO A 164 18.52 23.05 -4.74
C PRO A 164 18.08 22.60 -3.34
N ASP A 165 19.03 22.42 -2.42
CA ASP A 165 18.70 22.09 -1.04
C ASP A 165 18.00 23.32 -0.41
N ASP A 166 16.69 23.22 -0.18
CA ASP A 166 15.99 24.12 0.73
C ASP A 166 16.43 23.75 2.15
N ARG A 167 17.29 24.57 2.76
CA ARG A 167 17.67 24.47 4.18
C ARG A 167 16.80 25.35 5.05
#